data_AF-A0A9E5R0I4-F1
#
_entry.id   AF-A0A9E5R0I4-F1
#
_cell.length_a   1.000
_cell.length_b   1.000
_cell.length_c   1.000
_cell.angle_alpha   90.00
_cell.angle_beta   90.00
_cell.angle_gamma   90.00
#
_symmetry.space_group_name_H-M   'P 1'
#
loop_
_entity.id
_entity.type
_entity.pdbx_description
1 polymer ?
#
loop_
_entity_poly.entity_id
_entity_poly.type
_entity_poly.pdbx_seq_one_letter_code
_entity_poly.pdbx_strand_id
1 'polypeptide(L)'
;MLAQKLRLDPRAMVEWATGQTMQRTAALRHRPAAPLPEPAQANPPSAHVVPQGSALERRLLALLLLDPMRLFEVNRVLRLVDQSVNEGRPLPIHLDDFSSAEHQVIFQCVHAACQQDQQNPVDYLQDALPRDLHPLLNEILAEPLAVFVQRAGRLHATEMASVQREQQQRFGGGSSNTAAELTLLALRLRRERLQRQQKDLYFLQLAAEEQGEEDEALHYGAQVTPLMQRLRALDAAIGKGVEYLIMPQQAAHLRGNGSNPV
;
A
#
# COMPACT_ATOMS: atom_id res chain seq x y z
N MET A 1 -14.68 -4.39 15.99
CA MET A 1 -14.37 -5.78 16.41
C MET A 1 -12.94 -6.23 16.10
N LEU A 2 -12.15 -5.54 15.23
CA LEU A 2 -10.73 -5.90 15.01
C LEU A 2 -9.84 -5.65 16.24
N ALA A 3 -10.06 -4.55 16.97
CA ALA A 3 -9.33 -4.22 18.20
C ALA A 3 -9.50 -5.28 19.31
N GLN A 4 -10.64 -5.98 19.37
CA GLN A 4 -10.90 -7.03 20.35
C GLN A 4 -10.27 -8.38 19.94
N LYS A 5 -9.99 -8.58 18.64
CA LYS A 5 -9.35 -9.79 18.11
C LYS A 5 -7.81 -9.72 18.14
N LEU A 6 -7.22 -8.52 18.19
CA LEU A 6 -5.77 -8.35 18.26
C LEU A 6 -5.16 -8.56 19.65
N ARG A 7 -5.95 -8.82 20.70
CA ARG A 7 -5.50 -8.86 22.11
C ARG A 7 -4.59 -7.68 22.51
N LEU A 8 -4.67 -6.56 21.78
CA LEU A 8 -4.00 -5.33 22.14
C LEU A 8 -4.81 -4.71 23.27
N ASP A 9 -4.21 -4.57 24.45
CA ASP A 9 -4.87 -3.93 25.57
C ASP A 9 -5.27 -2.51 25.14
N PRO A 10 -6.58 -2.18 25.09
CA PRO A 10 -7.04 -0.88 24.65
C PRO A 10 -6.47 0.26 25.50
N ARG A 11 -6.06 -0.02 26.75
CA ARG A 11 -5.37 0.95 27.61
C ARG A 11 -3.93 1.19 27.18
N ALA A 12 -3.19 0.13 26.86
CA ALA A 12 -1.82 0.24 26.35
C ALA A 12 -1.76 1.03 25.03
N MET A 13 -2.75 0.89 24.15
CA MET A 13 -2.85 1.69 22.92
C MET A 13 -3.08 3.19 23.17
N VAL A 14 -3.93 3.53 24.15
CA VAL A 14 -4.22 4.94 24.50
C VAL A 14 -3.02 5.57 25.22
N GLU A 15 -2.36 4.83 26.10
CA GLU A 15 -1.12 5.26 26.78
C GLU A 15 0.04 5.45 25.78
N TRP A 16 0.16 4.58 24.77
CA TRP A 16 1.16 4.72 23.72
C TRP A 16 0.89 5.95 22.82
N ALA A 17 -0.38 6.16 22.43
CA ALA A 17 -0.78 7.30 21.61
C ALA A 17 -0.64 8.65 22.35
N THR A 18 -0.84 8.68 23.67
CA THR A 18 -0.69 9.89 24.50
C THR A 18 0.76 10.12 24.96
N GLY A 19 1.55 9.06 25.14
CA GLY A 19 2.96 9.13 25.51
C GLY A 19 3.88 9.72 24.43
N GLN A 20 3.63 9.41 23.14
CA GLN A 20 4.45 9.93 22.03
C GLN A 20 4.36 11.45 21.86
N THR A 21 3.21 12.06 22.13
CA THR A 21 3.02 13.52 22.02
C THR A 21 3.73 14.29 23.12
N MET A 22 3.86 13.71 24.32
CA MET A 22 4.56 14.34 25.45
C MET A 22 6.09 14.25 25.33
N GLN A 23 6.63 13.18 24.74
CA GLN A 23 8.09 13.07 24.56
C GLN A 23 8.66 14.05 23.54
N ARG A 24 7.87 14.45 22.52
CA ARG A 24 8.31 15.45 21.52
C ARG A 24 8.37 16.89 22.05
N THR A 25 7.60 17.22 23.09
CA THR A 25 7.57 18.59 23.64
C THR A 25 8.50 18.77 24.85
N ALA A 26 8.91 17.68 25.52
CA ALA A 26 9.81 17.74 26.67
C ALA A 26 11.31 17.89 26.30
N ALA A 27 11.71 17.54 25.07
CA ALA A 27 13.13 17.57 24.64
C ALA A 27 13.70 18.99 24.40
N LEU A 28 12.92 20.05 24.60
CA LEU A 28 13.31 21.44 24.30
C LEU A 28 13.70 22.29 25.52
N ARG A 29 13.67 21.77 26.76
CA ARG A 29 13.74 22.65 27.95
C ARG A 29 14.91 22.52 28.91
N HIS A 30 15.80 21.54 28.80
CA HIS A 30 16.96 21.49 29.71
C HIS A 30 18.25 21.03 29.01
N ARG A 31 18.91 21.97 28.34
CA ARG A 31 20.34 21.84 28.00
C ARG A 31 21.14 22.82 28.88
N PRO A 32 21.88 22.32 29.89
CA PRO A 32 22.79 23.16 30.68
C PRO A 32 23.92 23.69 29.79
N ALA A 33 24.27 24.96 29.97
CA ALA A 33 25.32 25.65 29.24
C ALA A 33 26.70 25.10 29.66
N ALA A 34 27.28 24.25 28.80
CA ALA A 34 28.67 23.81 28.90
C ALA A 34 29.59 24.78 28.13
N PRO A 35 30.87 24.92 28.52
CA PRO A 35 31.82 25.85 27.89
C PRO A 35 32.14 25.40 26.47
N LEU A 36 32.23 26.37 25.55
CA LEU A 36 32.44 26.17 24.11
C LEU A 36 33.78 25.47 23.80
N PRO A 37 33.76 24.28 23.16
CA PRO A 37 34.85 23.80 22.33
C PRO A 37 34.76 24.45 20.94
N GLU A 38 35.92 24.68 20.33
CA GLU A 38 36.10 25.27 18.99
C GLU A 38 35.18 24.66 17.91
N PRO A 39 34.74 25.47 16.91
CA PRO A 39 33.79 25.04 15.90
C PRO A 39 34.43 24.06 14.91
N ALA A 40 34.45 22.78 15.25
CA ALA A 40 34.50 21.72 14.26
C ALA A 40 33.23 21.85 13.40
N GLN A 41 33.39 22.05 12.10
CA GLN A 41 32.31 22.10 11.11
C GLN A 41 31.51 20.79 11.17
N ALA A 42 30.48 20.77 12.00
CA ALA A 42 29.53 19.68 12.06
C ALA A 42 28.69 19.75 10.78
N ASN A 43 28.99 18.86 9.83
CA ASN A 43 28.10 18.61 8.70
C ASN A 43 26.69 18.35 9.26
N PRO A 44 25.66 19.09 8.81
CA PRO A 44 24.31 18.88 9.29
C PRO A 44 23.92 17.42 9.05
N PRO A 45 23.20 16.77 9.98
CA PRO A 45 22.74 15.40 9.79
C PRO A 45 21.98 15.36 8.47
N SER A 46 22.49 14.59 7.52
CA SER A 46 21.89 14.44 6.21
C SER A 46 20.44 14.01 6.42
N ALA A 47 19.50 14.90 6.10
CA ALA A 47 18.09 14.58 6.16
C ALA A 47 17.87 13.37 5.25
N HIS A 48 17.55 12.22 5.83
CA HIS A 48 17.20 11.03 5.06
C HIS A 48 15.99 11.37 4.20
N VAL A 49 16.22 11.60 2.92
CA VAL A 49 15.15 11.73 1.93
C VAL A 49 14.51 10.36 1.83
N VAL A 50 13.37 10.19 2.51
CA VAL A 50 12.58 8.97 2.37
C VAL A 50 12.08 8.91 0.93
N PRO A 51 12.46 7.89 0.14
CA PRO A 51 11.99 7.79 -1.24
C PRO A 51 10.46 7.71 -1.26
N GLN A 52 9.82 8.46 -2.16
CA GLN A 52 8.35 8.58 -2.21
C GLN A 52 7.63 7.22 -2.33
N GLY A 53 8.25 6.23 -3.01
CA GLY A 53 7.74 4.86 -3.10
C GLY A 53 7.57 4.17 -1.75
N SER A 54 8.43 4.49 -0.77
CA SER A 54 8.35 3.91 0.58
C SER A 54 7.04 4.26 1.30
N ALA A 55 6.43 5.42 1.02
CA ALA A 55 5.18 5.82 1.67
C ALA A 55 3.98 5.05 1.10
N LEU A 56 3.95 4.83 -0.21
CA LEU A 56 2.91 4.03 -0.87
C LEU A 56 2.97 2.57 -0.43
N GLU A 57 4.18 2.00 -0.41
CA GLU A 57 4.43 0.63 0.05
C GLU A 57 3.97 0.44 1.49
N ARG A 58 4.42 1.33 2.39
CA ARG A 58 4.03 1.33 3.80
C ARG A 58 2.52 1.38 3.96
N ARG A 59 1.85 2.32 3.25
CA ARG A 59 0.39 2.48 3.34
C ARG A 59 -0.35 1.25 2.82
N LEU A 60 0.09 0.68 1.70
CA LEU A 60 -0.49 -0.54 1.14
C LEU A 60 -0.33 -1.72 2.11
N LEU A 61 0.86 -1.93 2.66
CA LEU A 61 1.11 -2.95 3.67
C LEU A 61 0.23 -2.75 4.90
N ALA A 62 0.09 -1.52 5.38
CA ALA A 62 -0.74 -1.22 6.53
C ALA A 62 -2.21 -1.63 6.31
N LEU A 63 -2.75 -1.38 5.12
CA LEU A 63 -4.10 -1.80 4.77
C LEU A 63 -4.23 -3.33 4.59
N LEU A 64 -3.21 -3.98 4.02
CA LEU A 64 -3.20 -5.45 3.89
C LEU A 64 -3.04 -6.16 5.23
N LEU A 65 -2.26 -5.63 6.16
CA LEU A 65 -2.10 -6.20 7.49
C LEU A 65 -3.38 -6.13 8.32
N LEU A 66 -4.24 -5.12 8.06
CA LEU A 66 -5.56 -5.03 8.66
C LEU A 66 -6.54 -6.05 8.08
N ASP A 67 -6.43 -6.36 6.78
CA ASP A 67 -7.32 -7.29 6.08
C ASP A 67 -6.58 -8.00 4.92
N PRO A 68 -5.86 -9.10 5.20
CA PRO A 68 -5.02 -9.77 4.22
C PRO A 68 -5.80 -10.32 3.02
N MET A 69 -7.09 -10.63 3.21
CA MET A 69 -7.96 -11.18 2.17
C MET A 69 -8.21 -10.21 1.02
N ARG A 70 -8.07 -8.90 1.25
CA ARG A 70 -8.19 -7.90 0.18
C ARG A 70 -7.11 -8.04 -0.89
N LEU A 71 -6.03 -8.75 -0.62
CA LEU A 71 -5.01 -9.04 -1.63
C LEU A 71 -5.62 -9.74 -2.86
N PHE A 72 -6.59 -10.64 -2.66
CA PHE A 72 -7.27 -11.32 -3.77
C PHE A 72 -8.14 -10.38 -4.61
N GLU A 73 -8.82 -9.43 -3.96
CA GLU A 73 -9.64 -8.41 -4.63
C GLU A 73 -8.77 -7.49 -5.49
N VAL A 74 -7.66 -7.02 -4.93
CA VAL A 74 -6.71 -6.15 -5.64
C VAL A 74 -6.08 -6.89 -6.82
N ASN A 75 -5.66 -8.14 -6.61
CA ASN A 75 -5.13 -8.99 -7.68
C ASN A 75 -6.18 -9.22 -8.77
N ARG A 76 -7.46 -9.36 -8.42
CA ARG A 76 -8.53 -9.43 -9.43
C ARG A 76 -8.60 -8.15 -10.27
N VAL A 77 -8.54 -6.96 -9.65
CA VAL A 77 -8.58 -5.69 -10.39
C VAL A 77 -7.36 -5.52 -11.29
N LEU A 78 -6.15 -5.80 -10.78
CA LEU A 78 -4.93 -5.77 -11.60
C LEU A 78 -5.04 -6.66 -12.82
N ARG A 79 -5.62 -7.87 -12.65
CA ARG A 79 -5.82 -8.77 -13.78
C ARG A 79 -6.77 -8.22 -14.84
N LEU A 80 -7.83 -7.52 -14.43
CA LEU A 80 -8.75 -6.87 -15.37
C LEU A 80 -8.08 -5.75 -16.15
N VAL A 81 -7.19 -4.97 -15.50
CA VAL A 81 -6.44 -3.92 -16.17
C VAL A 81 -5.46 -4.53 -17.19
N ASP A 82 -4.72 -5.57 -16.82
CA ASP A 82 -3.75 -6.23 -17.71
C ASP A 82 -4.43 -6.89 -18.93
N GLN A 83 -5.59 -7.54 -18.73
CA GLN A 83 -6.36 -8.18 -19.81
C GLN A 83 -6.81 -7.20 -20.89
N SER A 84 -6.94 -5.91 -20.57
CA SER A 84 -7.32 -4.88 -21.55
C SER A 84 -6.21 -4.53 -22.55
N VAL A 85 -4.96 -4.92 -22.25
CA VAL A 85 -3.78 -4.58 -23.05
C VAL A 85 -3.22 -5.80 -23.76
N ASN A 86 -3.27 -6.97 -23.11
CA ASN A 86 -2.53 -8.12 -23.57
C ASN A 86 -3.33 -9.40 -23.28
N GLU A 87 -3.32 -10.35 -24.21
CA GLU A 87 -3.87 -11.70 -24.00
C GLU A 87 -3.00 -12.54 -23.03
N GLY A 88 -1.84 -11.99 -22.65
CA GLY A 88 -0.90 -12.62 -21.73
C GLY A 88 -1.46 -12.84 -20.33
N ARG A 89 -0.76 -13.69 -19.57
CA ARG A 89 -1.11 -14.03 -18.19
C ARG A 89 -1.11 -12.76 -17.33
N PRO A 90 -2.26 -12.37 -16.78
CA PRO A 90 -2.33 -11.16 -15.99
C PRO A 90 -1.59 -11.36 -14.67
N LEU A 91 -0.85 -10.35 -14.21
CA LEU A 91 0.09 -10.54 -13.11
C LEU A 91 -0.48 -9.97 -11.79
N PRO A 92 -0.47 -10.76 -10.70
CA PRO A 92 -0.78 -10.25 -9.37
C PRO A 92 0.28 -9.23 -8.91
N ILE A 93 0.04 -8.55 -7.78
CA ILE A 93 1.09 -7.81 -7.08
C ILE A 93 2.28 -8.75 -6.87
N HIS A 94 3.46 -8.27 -7.24
CA HIS A 94 4.72 -8.99 -7.17
C HIS A 94 5.65 -8.36 -6.13
N LEU A 95 6.65 -9.13 -5.67
CA LEU A 95 7.67 -8.64 -4.75
C LEU A 95 8.42 -7.44 -5.32
N ASP A 96 8.74 -7.47 -6.62
CA ASP A 96 9.44 -6.37 -7.32
C ASP A 96 8.64 -5.05 -7.35
N ASP A 97 7.33 -5.08 -7.05
CA ASP A 97 6.54 -3.85 -6.94
C ASP A 97 7.00 -3.01 -5.73
N PHE A 98 7.65 -3.62 -4.75
CA PHE A 98 8.24 -2.97 -3.58
C PHE A 98 9.72 -2.66 -3.81
N SER A 99 10.14 -1.46 -3.45
CA SER A 99 11.52 -1.00 -3.52
C SER A 99 12.33 -1.29 -2.26
N SER A 100 11.68 -1.34 -1.08
CA SER A 100 12.34 -1.72 0.17
C SER A 100 12.38 -3.24 0.35
N ALA A 101 13.56 -3.79 0.64
CA ALA A 101 13.72 -5.20 0.95
C ALA A 101 12.92 -5.63 2.20
N GLU A 102 12.81 -4.76 3.20
CA GLU A 102 12.03 -5.02 4.42
C GLU A 102 10.54 -5.13 4.10
N HIS A 103 10.03 -4.24 3.23
CA HIS A 103 8.65 -4.30 2.75
C HIS A 103 8.39 -5.53 1.87
N GLN A 104 9.35 -5.95 1.05
CA GLN A 104 9.26 -7.19 0.27
C GLN A 104 9.08 -8.40 1.19
N VAL A 105 9.89 -8.52 2.24
CA VAL A 105 9.81 -9.61 3.21
C VAL A 105 8.45 -9.59 3.93
N ILE A 106 7.99 -8.42 4.38
CA ILE A 106 6.67 -8.29 5.02
C ILE A 106 5.56 -8.69 4.04
N PHE A 107 5.60 -8.22 2.79
CA PHE A 107 4.61 -8.60 1.77
C PHE A 107 4.62 -10.10 1.49
N GLN A 108 5.80 -10.71 1.40
CA GLN A 108 5.95 -12.15 1.21
C GLN A 108 5.26 -12.93 2.34
N CYS A 109 5.47 -12.53 3.59
CA CYS A 109 4.81 -13.15 4.74
C CYS A 109 3.30 -12.94 4.71
N VAL A 110 2.81 -11.75 4.34
CA VAL A 110 1.36 -11.48 4.17
C VAL A 110 0.77 -12.37 3.08
N HIS A 111 1.44 -12.48 1.94
CA HIS A 111 1.01 -13.32 0.83
C HIS A 111 0.97 -14.80 1.24
N ALA A 112 2.00 -15.30 1.94
CA ALA A 112 2.01 -16.66 2.47
C ALA A 112 0.89 -16.89 3.50
N ALA A 113 0.64 -15.91 4.38
CA ALA A 113 -0.43 -15.95 5.37
C ALA A 113 -1.82 -16.07 4.71
N CYS A 114 -2.01 -15.50 3.52
CA CYS A 114 -3.25 -15.62 2.73
C CYS A 114 -3.40 -16.95 1.99
N GLN A 115 -2.30 -17.68 1.77
CA GLN A 115 -2.32 -18.96 1.05
C GLN A 115 -2.47 -20.16 1.97
N GLN A 116 -2.07 -20.02 3.22
CA GLN A 116 -2.22 -21.05 4.24
C GLN A 116 -3.60 -20.92 4.92
N ASP A 117 -4.23 -22.06 5.21
CA ASP A 117 -5.53 -22.14 5.90
C ASP A 117 -5.42 -22.60 7.36
N GLN A 118 -4.19 -22.73 7.88
CA GLN A 118 -3.90 -23.41 9.15
C GLN A 118 -3.97 -22.47 10.37
N GLN A 119 -3.48 -21.24 10.22
CA GLN A 119 -3.27 -20.28 11.30
C GLN A 119 -3.93 -18.95 10.98
N ASN A 120 -4.26 -18.16 12.01
CA ASN A 120 -4.67 -16.78 11.80
C ASN A 120 -3.54 -15.99 11.12
N PRO A 121 -3.82 -15.14 10.10
CA PRO A 121 -2.77 -14.39 9.42
C PRO A 121 -1.89 -13.53 10.33
N VAL A 122 -2.44 -12.97 11.41
CA VAL A 122 -1.68 -12.15 12.35
C VAL A 122 -0.70 -13.01 13.14
N ASP A 123 -1.15 -14.16 13.64
CA ASP A 123 -0.29 -15.07 14.40
C ASP A 123 0.82 -15.62 13.47
N TYR A 124 0.47 -15.97 12.22
CA TYR A 124 1.44 -16.40 11.22
C TYR A 124 2.53 -15.33 10.99
N LEU A 125 2.15 -14.06 10.89
CA LEU A 125 3.10 -12.96 10.71
C LEU A 125 4.04 -12.81 11.92
N GLN A 126 3.56 -13.00 13.14
CA GLN A 126 4.41 -12.92 14.34
C GLN A 126 5.45 -14.04 14.38
N ASP A 127 5.06 -15.25 13.95
CA ASP A 127 5.93 -16.43 13.94
C ASP A 127 6.91 -16.44 12.77
N ALA A 128 6.45 -16.05 11.57
CA ALA A 128 7.23 -16.14 10.34
C ALA A 128 8.13 -14.92 10.08
N LEU A 129 7.77 -13.74 10.60
CA LEU A 129 8.54 -12.52 10.33
C LEU A 129 9.82 -12.49 11.20
N PRO A 130 11.00 -12.18 10.63
CA PRO A 130 12.22 -11.96 11.40
C PRO A 130 12.00 -10.94 12.53
N ARG A 131 12.53 -11.24 13.72
CA ARG A 131 12.34 -10.40 14.93
C ARG A 131 12.79 -8.95 14.72
N ASP A 132 13.82 -8.73 13.90
CA ASP A 132 14.35 -7.41 13.59
C ASP A 132 13.36 -6.53 12.82
N LEU A 133 12.36 -7.12 12.16
CA LEU A 133 11.31 -6.40 11.42
C LEU A 133 10.05 -6.15 12.26
N HIS A 134 9.96 -6.70 13.48
CA HIS A 134 8.81 -6.46 14.36
C HIS A 134 8.62 -4.97 14.72
N PRO A 135 9.67 -4.17 14.99
CA PRO A 135 9.52 -2.73 15.20
C PRO A 135 8.91 -2.02 13.99
N LEU A 136 9.37 -2.35 12.77
CA LEU A 136 8.83 -1.79 11.53
C LEU A 136 7.37 -2.21 11.33
N LEU A 137 7.04 -3.48 11.56
CA LEU A 137 5.66 -3.97 11.50
C LEU A 137 4.74 -3.17 12.43
N ASN A 138 5.18 -2.93 13.67
CA ASN A 138 4.45 -2.14 14.64
C ASN A 138 4.30 -0.67 14.21
N GLU A 139 5.33 -0.08 13.60
CA GLU A 139 5.26 1.27 13.02
C GLU A 139 4.22 1.34 11.89
N ILE A 140 4.24 0.38 10.97
CA ILE A 140 3.30 0.30 9.84
C ILE A 140 1.84 0.18 10.36
N LEU A 141 1.61 -0.61 11.41
CA LEU A 141 0.29 -0.79 12.02
C LEU A 141 -0.18 0.43 12.83
N ALA A 142 0.74 1.21 13.39
CA ALA A 142 0.40 2.37 14.21
C ALA A 142 -0.25 3.51 13.38
N GLU A 143 0.13 3.69 12.12
CA GLU A 143 -0.32 4.81 11.28
C GLU A 143 -1.83 4.77 10.96
N PRO A 144 -2.41 3.66 10.43
CA PRO A 144 -3.86 3.56 10.25
C PRO A 144 -4.64 3.72 11.55
N LEU A 145 -4.10 3.18 12.65
CA LEU A 145 -4.73 3.26 13.97
C LEU A 145 -4.76 4.70 14.48
N ALA A 146 -3.70 5.48 14.28
CA ALA A 146 -3.68 6.89 14.67
C ALA A 146 -4.73 7.71 13.91
N VAL A 147 -4.87 7.51 12.59
CA VAL A 147 -5.93 8.17 11.79
C VAL A 147 -7.32 7.73 12.25
N PHE A 148 -7.49 6.44 12.57
CA PHE A 148 -8.74 5.92 13.09
C PHE A 148 -9.08 6.53 14.45
N VAL A 149 -8.12 6.56 15.39
CA VAL A 149 -8.28 7.13 16.73
C VAL A 149 -8.52 8.63 16.66
N GLN A 150 -7.86 9.35 15.75
CA GLN A 150 -8.09 10.79 15.57
C GLN A 150 -9.49 11.08 15.02
N ARG A 151 -10.00 10.24 14.11
CA ARG A 151 -11.38 10.33 13.62
C ARG A 151 -12.38 9.94 14.71
N ALA A 152 -12.08 8.88 15.46
CA ALA A 152 -12.92 8.39 16.54
C ALA A 152 -12.97 9.38 17.72
N GLY A 153 -11.86 10.01 18.08
CA GLY A 153 -11.79 10.98 19.18
C GLY A 153 -12.53 12.30 18.91
N ARG A 154 -12.87 12.58 17.64
CA ARG A 154 -13.75 13.70 17.26
C ARG A 154 -15.25 13.35 17.36
N LEU A 155 -15.58 12.07 17.50
CA LEU A 155 -16.94 11.57 17.65
C LEU A 155 -17.08 11.04 19.09
N HIS A 156 -17.87 11.71 19.93
CA HIS A 156 -17.96 11.39 21.36
C HIS A 156 -18.24 9.88 21.59
N ALA A 157 -17.63 9.30 22.63
CA ALA A 157 -17.68 7.86 22.93
C ALA A 157 -19.11 7.26 23.06
N THR A 158 -20.10 8.09 23.37
CA THR A 158 -21.53 7.71 23.43
C THR A 158 -22.19 7.65 22.04
N GLU A 159 -21.73 8.46 21.08
CA GLU A 159 -22.16 8.37 19.69
C GLU A 159 -21.43 7.24 18.96
N MET A 160 -20.24 6.81 19.41
CA MET A 160 -19.52 5.70 18.79
C MET A 160 -20.30 4.38 18.81
N ALA A 161 -21.09 4.09 19.84
CA ALA A 161 -21.89 2.85 19.88
C ALA A 161 -23.12 2.89 18.96
N SER A 162 -23.77 4.06 18.82
CA SER A 162 -24.89 4.25 17.89
C SER A 162 -24.39 4.38 16.45
N VAL A 163 -23.32 5.13 16.22
CA VAL A 163 -22.62 5.23 14.94
C VAL A 163 -22.03 3.90 14.55
N GLN A 164 -21.43 3.09 15.42
CA GLN A 164 -20.89 1.77 15.03
C GLN A 164 -22.00 0.76 14.70
N ARG A 165 -23.16 0.85 15.37
CA ARG A 165 -24.34 0.00 15.11
C ARG A 165 -25.09 0.44 13.85
N GLU A 166 -25.25 1.75 13.65
CA GLU A 166 -25.75 2.36 12.41
C GLU A 166 -24.74 2.18 11.27
N GLN A 167 -23.44 2.20 11.56
CA GLN A 167 -22.40 1.90 10.59
C GLN A 167 -22.47 0.42 10.21
N GLN A 168 -22.60 -0.52 11.14
CA GLN A 168 -22.79 -1.93 10.79
C GLN A 168 -24.08 -2.20 10.01
N GLN A 169 -25.14 -1.41 10.22
CA GLN A 169 -26.40 -1.53 9.49
C GLN A 169 -26.40 -0.81 8.13
N ARG A 170 -25.64 0.28 7.95
CA ARG A 170 -25.50 1.00 6.67
C ARG A 170 -24.29 0.56 5.85
N PHE A 171 -23.24 0.05 6.49
CA PHE A 171 -21.94 -0.27 5.89
C PHE A 171 -21.76 -1.75 5.54
N GLY A 172 -22.76 -2.29 4.85
CA GLY A 172 -22.45 -3.01 3.60
C GLY A 172 -21.64 -2.14 2.61
N GLY A 173 -21.54 -0.82 2.80
CA GLY A 173 -20.78 0.14 1.96
C GLY A 173 -19.56 0.86 2.57
N GLY A 174 -18.91 0.37 3.63
CA GLY A 174 -17.77 1.09 4.30
C GLY A 174 -16.41 0.54 4.01
N SER A 175 -16.44 -0.76 3.74
CA SER A 175 -15.36 -1.50 3.11
C SER A 175 -14.94 -0.90 1.75
N SER A 176 -15.86 -0.21 1.05
CA SER A 176 -15.62 0.27 -0.31
C SER A 176 -14.51 1.31 -0.39
N ASN A 177 -14.44 2.25 0.56
CA ASN A 177 -13.45 3.32 0.48
C ASN A 177 -12.03 2.78 0.76
N THR A 178 -11.89 1.87 1.73
CA THR A 178 -10.61 1.19 2.00
C THR A 178 -10.22 0.23 0.88
N ALA A 179 -11.19 -0.46 0.25
CA ALA A 179 -10.91 -1.33 -0.90
C ALA A 179 -10.46 -0.52 -2.11
N ALA A 180 -11.14 0.60 -2.37
CA ALA A 180 -10.80 1.53 -3.43
C ALA A 180 -9.41 2.15 -3.20
N GLU A 181 -9.12 2.60 -1.98
CA GLU A 181 -7.81 3.11 -1.59
C GLU A 181 -6.71 2.07 -1.80
N LEU A 182 -6.88 0.86 -1.26
CA LEU A 182 -5.91 -0.23 -1.39
C LEU A 182 -5.64 -0.58 -2.86
N THR A 183 -6.70 -0.67 -3.66
CA THR A 183 -6.57 -0.96 -5.11
C THR A 183 -5.83 0.17 -5.82
N LEU A 184 -6.13 1.43 -5.50
CA LEU A 184 -5.44 2.59 -6.08
C LEU A 184 -3.95 2.59 -5.72
N LEU A 185 -3.61 2.27 -4.47
CA LEU A 185 -2.22 2.14 -4.03
C LEU A 185 -1.50 1.03 -4.80
N ALA A 186 -2.12 -0.12 -4.97
CA ALA A 186 -1.54 -1.23 -5.74
C ALA A 186 -1.31 -0.87 -7.21
N LEU A 187 -2.28 -0.20 -7.85
CA LEU A 187 -2.14 0.30 -9.22
C LEU A 187 -0.98 1.29 -9.34
N ARG A 188 -0.81 2.17 -8.36
CA ARG A 188 0.31 3.13 -8.31
C ARG A 188 1.65 2.46 -8.12
N LEU A 189 1.78 1.51 -7.18
CA LEU A 189 3.02 0.73 -7.01
C LEU A 189 3.39 -0.01 -8.29
N ARG A 190 2.40 -0.65 -8.93
CA ARG A 190 2.61 -1.35 -10.20
C ARG A 190 3.10 -0.41 -11.29
N ARG A 191 2.51 0.79 -11.38
CA ARG A 191 2.94 1.83 -12.31
C ARG A 191 4.39 2.27 -12.03
N GLU A 192 4.74 2.54 -10.78
CA GLU A 192 6.12 2.92 -10.40
C GLU A 192 7.13 1.83 -10.74
N ARG A 193 6.79 0.56 -10.52
CA ARG A 193 7.61 -0.59 -10.92
C ARG A 193 7.79 -0.68 -12.43
N LEU A 194 6.72 -0.53 -13.22
CA LEU A 194 6.82 -0.55 -14.68
C LEU A 194 7.60 0.66 -15.23
N GLN A 195 7.52 1.82 -14.58
CA GLN A 195 8.33 2.99 -14.92
C GLN A 195 9.83 2.76 -14.66
N ARG A 196 10.18 2.11 -13.54
CA ARG A 196 11.56 1.69 -13.27
C ARG A 196 12.04 0.72 -14.35
N GLN A 197 11.29 -0.35 -14.62
CA GLN A 197 11.62 -1.32 -15.66
C GLN A 197 11.79 -0.67 -17.04
N GLN A 198 10.93 0.29 -17.40
CA GLN A 198 11.06 1.04 -18.65
C GLN A 198 12.38 1.83 -18.72
N LYS A 199 12.75 2.52 -17.63
CA LYS A 199 14.02 3.27 -17.56
C LYS A 199 15.21 2.32 -17.65
N ASP A 200 15.17 1.19 -16.96
CA ASP A 200 16.24 0.19 -16.99
C ASP A 200 16.45 -0.35 -18.40
N LEU A 201 15.37 -0.71 -19.11
CA LEU A 201 15.45 -1.14 -20.51
C LEU A 201 15.97 -0.05 -21.44
N TYR A 202 15.60 1.22 -21.20
CA TYR A 202 16.13 2.32 -21.97
C TYR A 202 17.66 2.48 -21.78
N PHE A 203 18.15 2.36 -20.55
CA PHE A 203 19.59 2.38 -20.28
C PHE A 203 20.32 1.19 -20.90
N LEU A 204 19.73 -0.01 -20.84
CA LEU A 204 20.30 -1.21 -21.48
C LEU A 204 20.35 -1.09 -23.00
N GLN A 205 19.29 -0.54 -23.60
CA GLN A 205 19.26 -0.26 -25.04
C GLN A 205 20.38 0.71 -25.44
N LEU A 206 20.52 1.83 -24.71
CA LEU A 206 21.57 2.82 -24.98
C LEU A 206 22.98 2.21 -24.84
N ALA A 207 23.19 1.40 -23.80
CA ALA A 207 24.47 0.73 -23.58
C ALA A 207 24.81 -0.27 -24.71
N ALA A 208 23.83 -1.01 -25.22
CA ALA A 208 24.00 -1.92 -26.35
C ALA A 208 24.31 -1.16 -27.66
N GLU A 209 23.63 -0.02 -27.90
CA GLU A 209 23.91 0.86 -29.05
C GLU A 209 25.34 1.42 -29.00
N GLU A 210 25.82 1.84 -27.82
CA GLU A 210 27.19 2.32 -27.63
C GLU A 210 28.25 1.23 -27.88
N GLN A 211 27.91 -0.03 -27.65
CA GLN A 211 28.80 -1.19 -27.87
C GLN A 211 28.72 -1.75 -29.30
N GLY A 212 27.79 -1.27 -30.12
CA GLY A 212 27.54 -1.78 -31.48
C GLY A 212 26.80 -3.12 -31.51
N GLU A 213 26.10 -3.48 -30.41
CA GLU A 213 25.34 -4.71 -30.26
C GLU A 213 23.90 -4.50 -30.76
N GLU A 214 23.73 -4.37 -32.07
CA GLU A 214 22.44 -4.01 -32.70
C GLU A 214 21.29 -4.98 -32.34
N ASP A 215 21.57 -6.28 -32.28
CA ASP A 215 20.57 -7.30 -31.94
C ASP A 215 20.05 -7.14 -30.50
N GLU A 216 20.92 -6.80 -29.55
CA GLU A 216 20.53 -6.56 -28.16
C GLU A 216 19.74 -5.26 -28.01
N ALA A 217 20.15 -4.20 -28.70
CA ALA A 217 19.41 -2.94 -28.73
C ALA A 217 17.99 -3.14 -29.30
N LEU A 218 17.85 -3.89 -30.40
CA LEU A 218 16.55 -4.26 -30.97
C LEU A 218 15.72 -5.10 -29.99
N HIS A 219 16.35 -6.04 -29.28
CA HIS A 219 15.69 -6.85 -28.28
C HIS A 219 15.11 -6.01 -27.13
N TYR A 220 15.89 -5.08 -26.57
CA TYR A 220 15.41 -4.17 -25.53
C TYR A 220 14.30 -3.24 -26.04
N GLY A 221 14.45 -2.69 -27.25
CA GLY A 221 13.43 -1.85 -27.88
C GLY A 221 12.09 -2.58 -28.09
N ALA A 222 12.13 -3.85 -28.47
CA ALA A 222 10.93 -4.69 -28.60
C ALA A 222 10.19 -4.89 -27.26
N GLN A 223 10.90 -4.91 -26.14
CA GLN A 223 10.30 -5.03 -24.80
C GLN A 223 9.66 -3.73 -24.29
N VAL A 224 10.11 -2.55 -24.74
CA VAL A 224 9.57 -1.26 -24.28
C VAL A 224 8.13 -1.05 -24.74
N THR A 225 7.78 -1.47 -25.95
CA THR A 225 6.43 -1.28 -26.52
C THR A 225 5.30 -1.88 -25.65
N PRO A 226 5.33 -3.17 -25.28
CA PRO A 226 4.29 -3.75 -24.42
C PRO A 226 4.26 -3.13 -23.02
N LEU A 227 5.40 -2.67 -22.49
CA LEU A 227 5.44 -1.95 -21.21
C LEU A 227 4.74 -0.60 -21.28
N MET A 228 4.95 0.16 -22.35
CA MET A 228 4.24 1.43 -22.57
C MET A 228 2.73 1.24 -22.65
N GLN A 229 2.27 0.18 -23.32
CA GLN A 229 0.83 -0.11 -23.40
C GLN A 229 0.26 -0.43 -22.01
N ARG A 230 0.98 -1.23 -21.19
CA ARG A 230 0.58 -1.53 -19.81
C ARG A 230 0.55 -0.28 -18.93
N LEU A 231 1.54 0.59 -19.05
CA LEU A 231 1.57 1.88 -18.34
C LEU A 231 0.35 2.75 -18.70
N ARG A 232 0.01 2.85 -19.99
CA ARG A 232 -1.18 3.59 -20.43
C ARG A 232 -2.47 3.02 -19.86
N ALA A 233 -2.61 1.71 -19.77
CA ALA A 233 -3.79 1.10 -19.17
C ALA A 233 -3.87 1.31 -17.66
N LEU A 234 -2.74 1.25 -16.95
CA LEU A 234 -2.68 1.62 -15.53
C LEU A 234 -3.05 3.09 -15.33
N ASP A 235 -2.52 4.00 -16.15
CA ASP A 235 -2.85 5.43 -16.09
C ASP A 235 -4.34 5.67 -16.36
N ALA A 236 -4.93 4.98 -17.35
CA ALA A 236 -6.36 5.03 -17.61
C ALA A 236 -7.19 4.47 -16.45
N ALA A 237 -6.76 3.37 -15.83
CA ALA A 237 -7.42 2.78 -14.67
C ALA A 237 -7.36 3.70 -13.44
N ILE A 238 -6.19 4.30 -13.18
CA ILE A 238 -5.98 5.27 -12.11
C ILE A 238 -6.83 6.52 -12.35
N GLY A 239 -6.87 7.04 -13.58
CA GLY A 239 -7.61 8.24 -13.96
C GLY A 239 -9.13 8.09 -13.91
N LYS A 240 -9.67 6.91 -14.27
CA LYS A 240 -11.10 6.61 -14.15
C LYS A 240 -11.56 6.50 -12.69
N GLY A 241 -10.65 6.24 -11.77
CA GLY A 241 -10.98 5.94 -10.38
C GLY A 241 -11.42 4.49 -10.20
N VAL A 242 -11.13 3.93 -9.03
CA VAL A 242 -11.34 2.50 -8.73
C VAL A 242 -12.81 2.11 -8.70
N GLU A 243 -13.71 3.05 -8.40
CA GLU A 243 -15.15 2.80 -8.29
C GLU A 243 -15.74 2.22 -9.59
N TYR A 244 -15.24 2.63 -10.76
CA TYR A 244 -15.66 2.10 -12.05
C TYR A 244 -15.20 0.65 -12.30
N LEU A 245 -14.10 0.22 -11.66
CA LEU A 245 -13.55 -1.12 -11.82
C LEU A 245 -14.22 -2.14 -10.88
N ILE A 246 -14.74 -1.69 -9.74
CA ILE A 246 -15.40 -2.55 -8.74
C ILE A 246 -16.88 -2.78 -9.07
N MET A 247 -17.52 -1.89 -9.85
CA MET A 247 -18.96 -1.92 -10.15
C MET A 247 -19.36 -2.31 -11.60
N PRO A 248 -18.73 -3.30 -12.28
CA PRO A 248 -19.09 -3.58 -13.67
C PRO A 248 -20.45 -4.27 -13.84
N GLN A 249 -21.02 -4.89 -12.79
CA GLN A 249 -22.23 -5.73 -12.93
C GLN A 249 -23.56 -5.02 -12.70
N GLN A 250 -23.63 -3.90 -11.98
CA GLN A 250 -24.92 -3.21 -11.78
C GLN A 250 -25.36 -2.39 -13.00
N ALA A 251 -24.42 -1.89 -13.81
CA ALA A 251 -24.73 -1.07 -14.99
C ALA A 251 -25.32 -1.87 -16.16
N ALA A 252 -25.05 -3.18 -16.25
CA ALA A 252 -25.53 -4.03 -17.35
C ALA A 252 -27.04 -4.36 -17.23
N HIS A 253 -27.60 -4.38 -16.01
CA HIS A 253 -29.03 -4.65 -15.81
C HIS A 253 -29.94 -3.44 -16.08
N LEU A 254 -29.41 -2.21 -16.09
CA LEU A 254 -30.21 -1.01 -16.36
C LEU A 254 -30.36 -0.67 -17.85
N ARG A 255 -29.63 -1.32 -18.75
CA ARG A 255 -29.73 -1.10 -20.21
C ARG A 255 -30.63 -2.09 -20.96
N GLY A 256 -31.16 -3.11 -20.28
CA GLY A 256 -31.91 -4.20 -20.94
C GLY A 256 -33.43 -4.04 -21.04
N ASN A 257 -34.05 -3.01 -20.44
CA ASN A 257 -35.51 -3.01 -20.20
C ASN A 257 -36.36 -2.10 -21.10
N GLY A 258 -35.84 -1.70 -22.27
CA GLY A 258 -36.51 -0.73 -23.13
C GLY A 258 -36.43 -1.06 -24.61
N SER A 259 -37.10 -2.12 -25.06
CA SER A 259 -37.76 -2.20 -26.38
C SER A 259 -38.35 -3.58 -26.59
N ASN A 260 -39.64 -3.73 -26.29
CA ASN A 260 -40.46 -4.77 -26.91
C ASN A 260 -41.46 -4.03 -27.81
N PRO A 261 -41.25 -3.95 -29.13
CA PRO A 261 -42.28 -3.43 -30.03
C PRO A 261 -43.37 -4.48 -30.20
N VAL A 262 -44.63 -4.02 -30.11
CA VAL A 262 -45.87 -4.75 -30.39
C VAL A 262 -46.04 -4.96 -31.89
#